data_AF-A0A833WWZ3-F1
#
_entry.id   AF-A0A833WWZ3-F1
#
_cell.length_a   1.000
_cell.length_b   1.000
_cell.length_c   1.000
_cell.angle_alpha   90.00
_cell.angle_beta   90.00
_cell.angle_gamma   90.00
#
_symmetry.space_group_name_H-M   'P 1'
#
loop_
_entity.id
_entity.type
_entity.pdbx_description
1 polymer ?
#
loop_
_entity_poly.entity_id
_entity_poly.type
_entity_poly.pdbx_seq_one_letter_code
_entity_poly.pdbx_strand_id
1 'polypeptide(L)'
;MALLVYVGDIVITSNDHSSVFALKSFLEVARSSTGISLCQRKYALELLSYSGLLATKPVQSPMDQNCKLSKVDTALLAYLNSYRRLIGRLIYLTITRLDISYAVNTISQFQDKPCQSHLDAANHVLRYVKLNPGQGLLFSRFSSLQLKAFCDSDC
;
A
#
# COMPACT_ATOMS: atom_id res chain seq x y z
N MET A 1 12.35 16.56 12.00
CA MET A 1 11.42 15.85 11.08
C MET A 1 10.50 15.00 11.93
N ALA A 2 9.23 15.36 12.05
CA ALA A 2 8.23 14.54 12.72
C ALA A 2 7.09 14.30 11.71
N LEU A 3 6.97 13.07 11.21
CA LEU A 3 5.82 12.63 10.45
C LEU A 3 4.85 12.01 11.46
N LEU A 4 3.85 12.76 11.91
CA LEU A 4 2.77 12.18 12.68
C LEU A 4 1.72 11.65 11.71
N VAL A 5 1.75 10.34 11.48
CA VAL A 5 0.61 9.61 10.92
C VAL A 5 -0.15 9.06 12.10
N TYR A 6 -1.22 9.74 12.49
CA TYR A 6 -2.18 9.22 13.46
C TYR A 6 -3.39 8.72 12.68
N VAL A 7 -3.93 7.57 13.07
CA VAL A 7 -5.02 6.89 12.37
C VAL A 7 -6.12 7.89 11.97
N GLY A 8 -6.20 8.23 10.68
CA GLY A 8 -7.18 9.16 10.11
C GLY A 8 -6.68 10.55 9.70
N ASP A 9 -5.56 11.04 10.26
CA ASP A 9 -5.03 12.38 9.98
C ASP A 9 -3.55 12.33 9.54
N ILE A 10 -3.27 12.91 8.38
CA ILE A 10 -1.90 13.13 7.90
C ILE A 10 -1.53 14.59 8.20
N VAL A 11 -0.83 14.81 9.31
CA VAL A 11 -0.28 16.13 9.66
C VAL A 11 1.19 16.16 9.23
N ILE A 12 1.48 16.93 8.17
CA ILE A 12 2.84 17.18 7.71
C ILE A 12 3.31 18.50 8.30
N THR A 13 4.19 18.44 9.31
CA THR A 13 4.88 19.61 9.84
C THR A 13 6.39 19.40 9.77
N SER A 14 7.11 20.40 9.30
CA SER A 14 8.57 20.41 9.30
C SER A 14 9.04 21.85 9.36
N ASN A 15 10.11 22.06 10.13
CA ASN A 15 10.85 23.32 10.20
C ASN A 15 11.86 23.48 9.05
N ASP A 16 12.10 22.41 8.28
CA ASP A 16 12.90 22.44 7.05
C ASP A 16 11.99 22.37 5.82
N HIS A 17 12.04 23.42 5.00
CA HIS A 17 11.29 23.57 3.75
C HIS A 17 11.66 22.50 2.71
N SER A 18 12.91 22.02 2.74
CA SER A 18 13.42 20.99 1.83
C SER A 18 12.75 19.64 2.09
N SER A 19 12.63 19.27 3.36
CA SER A 19 11.93 18.07 3.81
C SER A 19 10.43 18.09 3.49
N VAL A 20 9.76 19.25 3.60
CA VAL A 20 8.36 19.42 3.17
C VAL A 20 8.24 19.18 1.67
N PHE A 21 9.15 19.75 0.88
CA PHE A 21 9.15 19.57 -0.57
C PHE A 21 9.39 18.12 -0.98
N ALA A 22 10.31 17.43 -0.31
CA ALA A 22 10.56 16.00 -0.53
C ALA A 22 9.31 15.15 -0.23
N LEU A 23 8.64 15.37 0.90
CA LEU A 23 7.39 14.68 1.25
C LEU A 23 6.26 15.01 0.27
N LYS A 24 6.17 16.26 -0.19
CA LYS A 24 5.21 16.69 -1.21
C LYS A 24 5.50 16.09 -2.59
N SER A 25 6.77 15.84 -2.91
CA SER A 25 7.16 15.15 -4.14
C SER A 25 6.84 13.65 -4.10
N PHE A 26 6.76 13.10 -2.89
CA PHE A 26 6.45 11.70 -2.65
C PHE A 26 4.93 11.45 -2.69
N LEU A 27 4.15 12.37 -2.11
CA LEU A 27 2.70 12.27 -1.98
C LEU A 27 2.04 13.24 -2.96
N GLU A 28 1.48 12.70 -4.04
CA GLU A 28 0.89 13.48 -5.13
C GLU A 28 -0.47 14.04 -4.67
N VAL A 29 -0.57 15.37 -4.57
CA VAL A 29 -1.78 16.07 -4.15
C VAL A 29 -2.40 16.81 -5.32
N ALA A 30 -3.60 16.40 -5.73
CA ALA A 30 -4.40 17.09 -6.74
C ALA A 30 -5.59 17.78 -6.07
N ARG A 31 -5.78 19.08 -6.35
CA ARG A 31 -6.94 19.84 -5.88
C ARG A 31 -7.88 20.10 -7.05
N SER A 32 -9.17 19.88 -6.84
CA SER A 32 -10.20 20.12 -7.85
C SER A 32 -11.45 20.73 -7.20
N SER A 33 -12.46 21.06 -8.01
CA SER A 33 -13.75 21.52 -7.51
C SER A 33 -14.48 20.47 -6.67
N THR A 34 -14.21 19.18 -6.89
CA THR A 34 -14.84 18.06 -6.18
C THR A 34 -14.18 17.77 -4.84
N GLY A 35 -12.92 18.18 -4.63
CA GLY A 35 -12.18 17.91 -3.40
C GLY A 35 -10.66 17.83 -3.59
N ILE A 36 -10.00 17.22 -2.62
CA ILE A 36 -8.56 16.96 -2.61
C ILE A 36 -8.35 15.47 -2.84
N SER A 37 -7.59 15.12 -3.87
CA SER A 37 -7.14 13.74 -4.11
C SER A 37 -5.68 13.58 -3.70
N LEU A 38 -5.39 12.51 -2.96
CA LEU A 38 -4.05 12.11 -2.56
C LEU A 38 -3.73 10.77 -3.21
N CYS A 39 -2.63 10.67 -3.95
CA CYS A 39 -2.15 9.40 -4.47
C CYS A 39 -0.62 9.31 -4.42
N GLN A 40 -0.10 8.12 -4.73
CA GLN A 40 1.33 7.82 -4.74
C GLN A 40 1.69 7.09 -6.03
N ARG A 41 1.25 7.62 -7.18
CA ARG A 41 1.38 6.96 -8.48
C ARG A 41 2.84 6.69 -8.83
N LYS A 42 3.72 7.68 -8.69
CA LYS A 42 5.15 7.53 -8.94
C LYS A 42 5.76 6.41 -8.09
N TYR A 43 5.43 6.39 -6.80
CA TYR A 43 5.92 5.36 -5.88
C TYR A 43 5.41 3.95 -6.24
N ALA A 44 4.12 3.82 -6.60
CA ALA A 44 3.56 2.55 -7.04
C ALA A 44 4.25 2.02 -8.31
N LEU A 45 4.55 2.90 -9.27
CA LEU A 45 5.27 2.54 -10.50
C LEU A 45 6.73 2.16 -10.22
N GLU A 46 7.42 2.88 -9.34
CA GLU A 46 8.78 2.54 -8.90
C GLU A 46 8.81 1.19 -8.18
N LEU A 47 7.80 0.89 -7.35
CA LEU A 47 7.66 -0.39 -6.68
C LEU A 47 7.43 -1.54 -7.68
N LEU A 48 6.57 -1.34 -8.68
CA LEU A 48 6.35 -2.32 -9.76
C LEU A 48 7.63 -2.53 -10.58
N SER A 49 8.40 -1.47 -10.84
CA SER A 49 9.68 -1.55 -11.54
C SER A 49 10.71 -2.34 -10.73
N TYR A 50 10.82 -2.04 -9.43
CA TYR A 50 11.73 -2.71 -8.51
C TYR A 50 11.47 -4.23 -8.43
N SER A 51 10.20 -4.63 -8.46
CA SER A 51 9.80 -6.04 -8.42
C SER A 51 9.73 -6.71 -9.79
N GLY A 52 10.04 -6.01 -10.89
CA GLY A 52 9.99 -6.56 -12.25
C GLY A 52 8.57 -6.84 -12.79
N LEU A 53 7.53 -6.24 -12.19
CA LEU A 53 6.13 -6.54 -12.51
C LEU A 53 5.48 -5.53 -13.48
N LEU A 54 6.25 -4.60 -14.05
CA LEU A 54 5.74 -3.62 -15.03
C LEU A 54 5.14 -4.27 -16.29
N ALA A 55 5.56 -5.49 -16.66
CA ALA A 55 5.05 -6.20 -17.84
C ALA A 55 4.04 -7.33 -17.52
N THR A 56 3.72 -7.60 -16.26
CA THR A 56 2.86 -8.73 -15.88
C THR A 56 1.36 -8.45 -16.02
N LYS A 57 0.52 -9.47 -16.18
CA LYS A 57 -0.93 -9.27 -16.23
C LYS A 57 -1.47 -8.84 -14.86
N PRO A 58 -2.25 -7.76 -14.75
CA PRO A 58 -2.82 -7.36 -13.47
C PRO A 58 -3.90 -8.35 -12.99
N VAL A 59 -4.29 -8.27 -11.71
CA VAL A 59 -5.33 -9.12 -11.09
C VAL A 59 -6.40 -8.25 -10.43
N GLN A 60 -7.64 -8.74 -10.35
CA GLN A 60 -8.81 -7.97 -9.90
C GLN A 60 -9.02 -7.92 -8.39
N SER A 61 -8.40 -8.83 -7.64
CA SER A 61 -8.49 -8.86 -6.18
C SER A 61 -7.13 -8.65 -5.52
N PRO A 62 -7.06 -7.97 -4.37
CA PRO A 62 -5.80 -7.75 -3.65
C PRO A 62 -5.26 -9.02 -3.00
N MET A 63 -6.12 -9.99 -2.71
CA MET A 63 -5.76 -11.31 -2.20
C MET A 63 -6.50 -12.39 -2.98
N ASP A 64 -5.89 -13.57 -3.14
CA ASP A 64 -6.57 -14.76 -3.62
C ASP A 64 -7.31 -15.43 -2.46
N GLN A 65 -8.64 -15.57 -2.58
CA GLN A 65 -9.51 -16.18 -1.57
C GLN A 65 -9.16 -17.65 -1.30
N ASN A 66 -8.47 -18.32 -2.24
CA ASN A 66 -8.05 -19.70 -2.10
C ASN A 66 -6.62 -19.86 -1.54
N CYS A 67 -5.89 -18.76 -1.34
CA CYS A 67 -4.51 -18.80 -0.86
C CYS A 67 -4.47 -19.01 0.65
N LYS A 68 -4.28 -20.26 1.08
CA LYS A 68 -4.01 -20.59 2.49
C LYS A 68 -2.54 -20.31 2.81
N LEU A 69 -2.27 -19.14 3.38
CA LEU A 69 -0.94 -18.81 3.91
C LEU A 69 -0.68 -19.66 5.16
N SER A 70 0.24 -20.60 5.04
CA SER A 70 0.58 -21.57 6.08
C SER A 70 1.90 -21.20 6.76
N LYS A 71 1.97 -21.32 8.08
CA LYS A 71 3.24 -21.23 8.83
C LYS A 71 4.13 -22.47 8.63
N VAL A 72 3.61 -23.50 7.97
CA VAL A 72 4.19 -24.84 7.86
C VAL A 72 4.45 -25.16 6.39
N ASP A 73 5.16 -24.28 5.70
CA ASP A 73 5.69 -24.56 4.38
C ASP A 73 7.17 -24.95 4.49
N THR A 74 7.57 -25.96 3.71
CA THR A 74 8.85 -26.68 3.86
C THR A 74 10.05 -25.99 3.20
N ALA A 75 9.84 -24.91 2.44
CA ALA A 75 10.90 -24.18 1.74
C ALA A 75 10.95 -22.70 2.17
N LEU A 76 11.81 -22.40 3.15
CA LEU A 76 12.11 -21.04 3.59
C LEU A 76 12.72 -20.22 2.45
N LEU A 77 12.38 -18.93 2.43
CA LEU A 77 12.94 -18.01 1.44
C LEU A 77 14.43 -17.74 1.73
N ALA A 78 15.29 -17.93 0.72
CA ALA A 78 16.74 -17.69 0.85
C ALA A 78 17.09 -16.21 1.12
N TYR A 79 16.24 -15.28 0.68
CA TYR A 79 16.50 -13.83 0.73
C TYR A 79 15.49 -13.07 1.59
N LEU A 80 15.57 -13.30 2.92
CA LEU A 80 14.70 -12.66 3.92
C LEU A 80 14.67 -11.13 3.82
N ASN A 81 15.82 -10.51 3.56
CA ASN A 81 15.95 -9.05 3.49
C ASN A 81 15.15 -8.45 2.32
N SER A 82 15.12 -9.13 1.17
CA SER A 82 14.36 -8.70 0.00
C SER A 82 12.87 -8.73 0.27
N TYR A 83 12.39 -9.77 0.94
CA TYR A 83 10.99 -9.89 1.36
C TYR A 83 10.61 -8.80 2.37
N ARG A 84 11.37 -8.63 3.46
CA ARG A 84 11.09 -7.60 4.48
C ARG A 84 11.07 -6.20 3.87
N ARG A 85 12.00 -5.90 2.96
CA ARG A 85 12.04 -4.62 2.24
C ARG A 85 10.80 -4.43 1.36
N LEU A 86 10.36 -5.48 0.66
CA LEU A 86 9.15 -5.43 -0.15
C LEU A 86 7.91 -5.16 0.70
N ILE A 87 7.74 -5.90 1.81
CA ILE A 87 6.63 -5.68 2.74
C ILE A 87 6.65 -4.27 3.34
N GLY A 88 7.82 -3.76 3.73
CA GLY A 88 7.94 -2.39 4.21
C GLY A 88 7.49 -1.35 3.19
N ARG A 89 7.80 -1.56 1.91
CA ARG A 89 7.32 -0.69 0.81
C ARG A 89 5.80 -0.81 0.58
N LEU A 90 5.25 -2.01 0.69
CA LEU A 90 3.80 -2.24 0.59
C LEU A 90 3.05 -1.59 1.76
N ILE A 91 3.55 -1.70 3.00
CA ILE A 91 2.99 -1.01 4.18
C ILE A 91 3.00 0.50 3.96
N TYR A 92 4.03 1.05 3.34
CA TYR A 92 4.04 2.47 3.03
C TYR A 92 2.95 2.86 2.02
N LEU A 93 2.72 2.02 1.00
CA LEU A 93 1.69 2.27 -0.02
C LEU A 93 0.27 2.27 0.56
N THR A 94 0.01 1.53 1.64
CA THR A 94 -1.33 1.49 2.29
C THR A 94 -1.78 2.85 2.82
N ILE A 95 -0.86 3.80 3.03
CA ILE A 95 -1.16 5.18 3.43
C ILE A 95 -2.14 5.85 2.46
N THR A 96 -2.04 5.56 1.16
CA THR A 96 -2.97 6.08 0.15
C THR A 96 -3.88 5.02 -0.48
N ARG A 97 -3.54 3.73 -0.33
CA ARG A 97 -4.27 2.58 -0.87
C ARG A 97 -4.82 1.70 0.25
N LEU A 98 -5.95 2.11 0.83
CA LEU A 98 -6.56 1.36 1.94
C LEU A 98 -7.14 0.00 1.51
N ASP A 99 -7.46 -0.15 0.23
CA ASP A 99 -7.99 -1.36 -0.41
C ASP A 99 -7.03 -2.57 -0.34
N ILE A 100 -5.72 -2.34 -0.17
CA ILE A 100 -4.72 -3.41 -0.02
C ILE A 100 -4.30 -3.63 1.45
N SER A 101 -4.78 -2.82 2.39
CA SER A 101 -4.33 -2.83 3.79
C SER A 101 -4.49 -4.21 4.44
N TYR A 102 -5.64 -4.85 4.23
CA TYR A 102 -5.88 -6.19 4.76
C TYR A 102 -4.85 -7.19 4.23
N ALA A 103 -4.67 -7.23 2.90
CA ALA A 103 -3.75 -8.19 2.28
C ALA A 103 -2.30 -7.98 2.75
N VAL A 104 -1.85 -6.73 2.78
CA VAL A 104 -0.50 -6.38 3.26
C VAL A 104 -0.31 -6.73 4.73
N ASN A 105 -1.32 -6.48 5.58
CA ASN A 105 -1.26 -6.82 7.00
C ASN A 105 -1.27 -8.32 7.26
N THR A 106 -1.99 -9.11 6.45
CA THR A 106 -1.95 -10.57 6.55
C THR A 106 -0.57 -11.11 6.18
N ILE A 107 0.03 -10.63 5.09
CA ILE A 107 1.34 -11.09 4.60
C ILE A 107 2.48 -10.63 5.54
N SER A 108 2.35 -9.48 6.20
CA SER A 108 3.36 -8.96 7.13
C SER A 108 3.56 -9.82 8.38
N GLN A 109 2.57 -10.64 8.76
CA GLN A 109 2.67 -11.57 9.90
C GLN A 109 3.74 -12.65 9.71
N PHE A 110 4.21 -12.87 8.48
CA PHE A 110 5.16 -13.92 8.13
C PHE A 110 6.60 -13.41 7.90
N GLN A 111 6.96 -12.24 8.46
CA GLN A 111 8.29 -11.63 8.29
C GLN A 111 9.45 -12.39 8.96
N ASP A 112 9.17 -13.25 9.94
CA ASP A 112 10.18 -14.03 10.64
C ASP A 112 10.61 -15.28 9.87
N LYS A 113 9.66 -15.92 9.20
CA LYS A 113 9.86 -17.15 8.42
C LYS A 113 9.06 -17.10 7.11
N PRO A 114 9.38 -16.18 6.19
CA PRO A 114 8.72 -16.12 4.90
C PRO A 114 9.07 -17.36 4.08
N CYS A 115 8.11 -17.75 3.25
CA CYS A 115 8.15 -18.92 2.37
C CYS A 115 7.77 -18.43 0.97
N GLN A 116 7.92 -19.29 -0.04
CA GLN A 116 7.61 -18.91 -1.42
C GLN A 116 6.15 -18.46 -1.59
N SER A 117 5.21 -19.15 -0.94
CA SER A 117 3.78 -18.78 -0.88
C SER A 117 3.54 -17.34 -0.40
N HIS A 118 4.26 -16.91 0.64
CA HIS A 118 4.20 -15.54 1.16
C HIS A 118 4.72 -14.50 0.15
N LEU A 119 5.79 -14.83 -0.58
CA LEU A 119 6.32 -13.96 -1.64
C LEU A 119 5.36 -13.90 -2.84
N ASP A 120 4.75 -15.03 -3.21
CA ASP A 120 3.77 -15.10 -4.29
C ASP A 120 2.52 -14.27 -3.97
N ALA A 121 2.06 -14.30 -2.71
CA ALA A 121 0.99 -13.43 -2.24
C ALA A 121 1.38 -11.94 -2.29
N ALA A 122 2.61 -11.58 -1.90
CA ALA A 122 3.09 -10.20 -2.04
C ALA A 122 3.14 -9.75 -3.51
N ASN A 123 3.56 -10.64 -4.43
CA ASN A 123 3.54 -10.39 -5.86
C ASN A 123 2.11 -10.27 -6.41
N HIS A 124 1.15 -11.01 -5.87
CA HIS A 124 -0.27 -10.88 -6.21
C HIS A 124 -0.79 -9.48 -5.86
N VAL A 125 -0.48 -8.97 -4.66
CA VAL A 125 -0.82 -7.59 -4.27
C VAL A 125 -0.22 -6.57 -5.24
N LEU A 126 1.03 -6.74 -5.67
CA LEU A 126 1.64 -5.86 -6.67
C LEU A 126 0.94 -5.93 -8.03
N ARG A 127 0.54 -7.12 -8.48
CA ARG A 127 -0.26 -7.28 -9.70
C ARG A 127 -1.63 -6.61 -9.58
N TYR A 128 -2.21 -6.54 -8.39
CA TYR A 128 -3.44 -5.79 -8.13
C TYR A 128 -3.19 -4.27 -8.20
N VAL A 129 -2.14 -3.78 -7.53
CA VAL A 129 -1.73 -2.36 -7.59
C VAL A 129 -1.54 -1.88 -9.03
N LYS A 130 -1.04 -2.75 -9.91
CA LYS A 130 -0.85 -2.48 -11.33
C LYS A 130 -2.14 -2.12 -12.08
N LEU A 131 -3.32 -2.58 -11.65
CA LEU A 131 -4.58 -2.22 -12.31
C LEU A 131 -4.77 -0.71 -12.39
N ASN A 132 -4.50 -0.02 -11.29
CA ASN A 132 -4.70 1.43 -11.22
C ASN A 132 -3.64 2.10 -10.34
N PRO A 133 -2.38 2.25 -10.81
CA PRO A 133 -1.28 2.74 -9.99
C PRO A 133 -1.53 4.12 -9.35
N GLY A 134 -2.40 4.94 -9.94
CA GLY A 134 -2.77 6.26 -9.43
C GLY A 134 -3.97 6.30 -8.49
N GLN A 135 -4.58 5.15 -8.17
CA GLN A 135 -5.63 5.07 -7.16
C GLN A 135 -5.09 5.50 -5.80
N GLY A 136 -5.89 6.28 -5.09
CA GLY A 136 -5.55 6.90 -3.83
C GLY A 136 -6.81 7.33 -3.07
N LEU A 137 -6.68 8.31 -2.18
CA LEU A 137 -7.77 8.85 -1.37
C LEU A 137 -8.40 10.08 -2.02
N LEU A 138 -9.72 10.24 -1.88
CA LEU A 138 -10.45 11.45 -2.26
C LEU A 138 -11.16 12.03 -1.03
N PHE A 139 -10.74 13.23 -0.64
CA PHE A 139 -11.39 14.05 0.38
C PHE A 139 -12.34 15.01 -0.32
N SER A 140 -13.61 14.60 -0.42
CA SER A 140 -14.65 15.40 -1.07
C SER A 140 -14.82 16.75 -0.37
N ARG A 141 -14.91 17.83 -1.15
CA ARG A 141 -15.36 19.15 -0.67
C ARG A 141 -16.83 19.12 -0.28
N PHE A 142 -17.61 18.27 -0.94
CA PHE A 142 -19.02 18.07 -0.70
C PHE A 142 -19.21 16.86 0.21
N SER A 143 -18.77 16.95 1.46
CA SER A 143 -19.15 15.99 2.50
C SER A 143 -20.26 16.61 3.33
N SER A 144 -21.46 16.02 3.31
CA SER A 144 -22.39 16.23 4.43
C SER A 144 -21.67 15.78 5.70
N LEU A 145 -21.79 16.53 6.80
CA LEU A 145 -21.18 16.25 8.10
C LEU A 145 -21.85 15.01 8.74
N GLN A 146 -21.72 13.87 8.07
CA GLN A 146 -22.29 12.58 8.42
C GLN A 146 -21.13 11.61 8.56
N LEU A 147 -20.92 11.12 9.78
CA LEU A 147 -19.99 10.04 10.04
C LEU A 147 -20.50 8.78 9.33
N LYS A 148 -19.77 8.33 8.30
CA LYS A 148 -20.02 7.06 7.62
C LYS A 148 -18.90 6.10 7.98
N ALA A 149 -19.22 5.07 8.75
CA ALA A 149 -18.32 3.97 9.03
C ALA A 149 -18.65 2.82 8.08
N PHE A 150 -17.63 2.29 7.40
CA PHE A 150 -17.72 1.10 6.57
C PHE A 150 -16.89 0.00 7.25
N CYS A 151 -17.46 -1.18 7.40
CA CYS A 151 -16.79 -2.35 7.95
C CYS A 151 -16.78 -3.42 6.86
N ASP A 152 -15.59 -3.79 6.38
CA ASP A 152 -15.40 -4.90 5.45
C ASP A 152 -14.90 -6.09 6.27
N SER A 153 -15.84 -6.74 6.95
CA SER A 153 -15.58 -8.00 7.68
C SER A 153 -16.19 -9.14 6.88
N ASP A 154 -15.42 -9.69 5.94
CA ASP A 154 -15.65 -11.05 5.49
C ASP A 154 -15.21 -11.98 6.62
N CYS A 155 -16.20 -12.51 7.33
CA CYS A 155 -16.05 -13.41 8.48
C CYS A 155 -15.71 -14.83 8.01
#